data_AF-I3EIC5-F1
#
_entry.id   AF-I3EIC5-F1
#
_cell.length_a   1.000
_cell.length_b   1.000
_cell.length_c   1.000
_cell.angle_alpha   90.00
_cell.angle_beta   90.00
_cell.angle_gamma   90.00
#
_symmetry.space_group_name_H-M   'P 1'
#
loop_
_entity.id
_entity.type
_entity.pdbx_description
1 polymer ?
#
loop_
_entity_poly.entity_id
_entity_poly.type
_entity_poly.pdbx_seq_one_letter_code
_entity_poly.pdbx_strand_id
1 'polypeptide(L)'
;MNEKQTLAHFLENKNFTATKKYQKKKKEDKEEVKDSLIIVNGEVVINNGLKNESEDRTVIEDRMTAFSYGRATSKGRWSKEETILYYKGLSLCGTDFTLLEKIFTDKTRRQIKNKFSIEEKKYPERVSHALSSHRIFKKEELDALRKEYTEIK
;
A
#
# COMPACT_ATOMS: atom_id res chain seq x y z
N MET A 1 -25.75 -44.37 8.15
CA MET A 1 -24.63 -44.14 9.08
C MET A 1 -23.81 -43.00 8.48
N ASN A 2 -24.04 -41.76 8.92
CA ASN A 2 -23.25 -40.62 8.45
C ASN A 2 -22.21 -40.33 9.52
N GLU A 3 -20.99 -40.80 9.29
CA GLU A 3 -19.83 -40.53 10.12
C GLU A 3 -19.64 -39.01 10.16
N LYS A 4 -19.92 -38.43 11.32
CA LYS A 4 -19.70 -37.02 11.58
C LYS A 4 -18.22 -36.76 11.37
N GLN A 5 -17.88 -35.90 10.41
CA GLN A 5 -16.53 -35.38 10.26
C GLN A 5 -16.17 -34.65 11.55
N THR A 6 -15.44 -35.31 12.43
CA THR A 6 -14.97 -34.74 13.68
C THR A 6 -13.80 -33.82 13.39
N LEU A 7 -13.55 -32.83 14.26
CA LEU A 7 -12.41 -31.93 14.12
C LEU A 7 -11.08 -32.70 13.98
N ALA A 8 -10.98 -33.89 14.59
CA ALA A 8 -9.86 -34.80 14.48
C ALA A 8 -9.56 -35.20 13.02
N HIS A 9 -10.60 -35.43 12.20
CA HIS A 9 -10.45 -35.78 10.77
C HIS A 9 -9.70 -34.70 9.97
N PHE A 10 -9.89 -33.43 10.31
CA PHE A 10 -9.21 -32.31 9.65
C PHE A 10 -7.78 -32.09 10.18
N LEU A 11 -7.54 -32.38 11.46
CA LEU A 11 -6.23 -32.21 12.09
C LEU A 11 -5.24 -33.34 11.76
N GLU A 12 -5.74 -34.54 11.43
CA GLU A 12 -4.92 -35.68 11.01
C GLU A 12 -4.63 -35.70 9.50
N ASN A 13 -5.24 -34.79 8.73
CA ASN A 13 -5.04 -34.70 7.29
C ASN A 13 -3.64 -34.17 6.97
N LYS A 14 -2.72 -35.09 6.65
CA LYS A 14 -1.32 -34.82 6.30
C LYS A 14 -1.13 -33.90 5.09
N ASN A 15 -2.19 -33.59 4.34
CA ASN A 15 -2.17 -32.58 3.26
C ASN A 15 -2.11 -31.14 3.77
N PHE A 16 -2.50 -30.88 5.02
CA PHE A 16 -2.31 -29.58 5.68
C PHE A 16 -0.99 -29.57 6.45
N THR A 17 0.14 -29.65 5.75
CA THR A 17 1.42 -29.39 6.40
C THR A 17 1.42 -27.97 6.96
N ALA A 18 1.89 -27.81 8.21
CA ALA A 18 2.01 -26.50 8.84
C ALA A 18 2.73 -25.54 7.88
N THR A 19 2.15 -24.36 7.64
CA THR A 19 2.78 -23.34 6.79
C THR A 19 4.17 -23.08 7.34
N LYS A 20 5.20 -23.57 6.62
CA LYS A 20 6.59 -23.27 6.97
C LYS A 20 6.70 -21.76 7.02
N LYS A 21 7.02 -21.20 8.20
CA LYS A 21 7.35 -19.77 8.30
C LYS A 21 8.46 -19.54 7.28
N TYR A 22 8.19 -18.71 6.28
CA TYR A 22 9.21 -18.28 5.33
C TYR A 22 10.27 -17.52 6.11
N GLN A 23 11.35 -18.22 6.47
CA GLN A 23 12.54 -17.59 7.01
C GLN A 23 13.30 -17.04 5.82
N LYS A 24 13.19 -15.74 5.58
CA LYS A 24 14.04 -15.05 4.60
C LYS A 24 15.48 -15.24 5.09
N LYS A 25 16.26 -16.11 4.43
CA LYS A 25 17.70 -16.19 4.69
C LYS A 25 18.27 -14.80 4.43
N LYS A 26 18.83 -14.18 5.47
CA LYS A 26 19.65 -12.98 5.33
C LYS A 26 20.81 -13.40 4.43
N LYS A 27 20.90 -12.80 3.23
CA LYS A 27 22.11 -12.90 2.43
C LYS A 27 23.15 -12.13 3.24
N GLU A 28 24.08 -12.84 3.87
CA GLU A 28 25.29 -12.20 4.36
C GLU A 28 26.10 -11.87 3.13
N ASP A 29 26.06 -10.60 2.72
CA ASP A 29 27.05 -10.08 1.79
C ASP A 29 28.38 -10.12 2.56
N LYS A 30 29.14 -11.21 2.40
CA LYS A 30 30.54 -11.23 2.79
C LYS A 30 31.27 -10.32 1.82
N GLU A 31 31.46 -9.07 2.23
CA GLU A 31 32.48 -8.20 1.64
C GLU A 31 33.83 -8.85 1.92
N GLU A 32 34.32 -9.65 0.97
CA GLU A 32 35.72 -10.06 0.96
C GLU A 32 36.55 -8.83 0.60
N VAL A 33 37.09 -8.17 1.63
CA VAL A 33 38.17 -7.20 1.47
C VAL A 33 39.36 -7.99 0.90
N LYS A 34 39.57 -7.88 -0.41
CA LYS A 34 40.76 -8.44 -1.05
C LYS A 34 41.93 -7.55 -0.72
N ASP A 35 42.79 -8.01 0.18
CA ASP A 35 44.09 -7.41 0.42
C ASP A 35 44.83 -7.28 -0.92
N SER A 36 45.03 -6.05 -1.38
CA SER A 36 45.75 -5.79 -2.63
C SER A 36 47.25 -5.67 -2.32
N LEU A 37 48.06 -6.61 -2.83
CA LEU A 37 49.51 -6.46 -2.81
C LEU A 37 49.93 -5.40 -3.84
N ILE A 38 50.76 -4.45 -3.44
CA ILE A 38 51.32 -3.41 -4.30
C ILE A 38 52.85 -3.49 -4.32
N ILE A 39 53.47 -3.10 -5.43
CA ILE A 39 54.94 -3.04 -5.55
C ILE A 39 55.37 -1.60 -5.36
N VAL A 40 56.17 -1.34 -4.32
CA VAL A 40 56.75 -0.01 -4.04
C VAL A 40 58.26 -0.17 -3.95
N ASN A 41 59.01 0.57 -4.76
CA ASN A 41 60.49 0.53 -4.79
C ASN A 41 61.09 -0.88 -4.99
N GLY A 42 60.41 -1.76 -5.73
CA GLY A 42 60.87 -3.12 -6.01
C GLY A 42 60.54 -4.15 -4.90
N GLU A 43 59.93 -3.72 -3.81
CA GLU A 43 59.48 -4.60 -2.73
C GLU A 43 57.95 -4.76 -2.75
N VAL A 44 57.47 -5.98 -2.48
CA VAL A 44 56.04 -6.30 -2.41
C VAL A 44 55.53 -5.97 -1.01
N VAL A 45 54.61 -5.02 -0.91
CA VAL A 45 54.06 -4.54 0.37
C VAL A 45 52.54 -4.75 0.38
N ILE A 46 52.00 -5.16 1.54
CA ILE A 46 50.55 -5.33 1.75
C ILE A 46 49.95 -3.95 2.06
N ASN A 47 48.99 -3.50 1.24
CA ASN A 47 48.30 -2.24 1.48
C ASN A 47 47.14 -2.44 2.48
N ASN A 48 47.38 -2.21 3.77
CA ASN A 48 46.33 -2.17 4.80
C ASN A 48 45.56 -0.83 4.76
N GLY A 49 44.92 -0.54 3.64
CA GLY A 49 44.04 0.62 3.46
C GLY A 49 42.71 0.45 4.17
N LEU A 50 42.69 0.51 5.51
CA LEU A 50 41.46 0.63 6.30
C LEU A 50 40.89 2.05 6.13
N LYS A 51 40.05 2.25 5.11
CA LYS A 51 39.01 3.27 5.21
C LYS A 51 37.85 2.69 6.00
N ASN A 52 37.92 2.80 7.32
CA ASN A 52 36.71 2.82 8.12
C ASN A 52 36.05 4.17 7.86
N GLU A 53 35.33 4.31 6.74
CA GLU A 53 34.27 5.30 6.68
C GLU A 53 33.18 4.75 7.59
N SER A 54 33.31 5.03 8.88
CA SER A 54 32.26 4.84 9.86
C SER A 54 31.13 5.76 9.43
N GLU A 55 30.29 5.27 8.51
CA GLU A 55 28.98 5.84 8.28
C GLU A 55 28.32 5.93 9.66
N ASP A 56 28.05 7.15 10.11
CA ASP A 56 27.24 7.43 11.30
C ASP A 56 25.85 6.83 11.08
N ARG A 57 25.71 5.52 11.34
CA ARG A 57 24.42 4.84 11.39
C ARG A 57 23.73 5.38 12.61
N THR A 58 22.86 6.37 12.40
CA THR A 58 21.94 6.83 13.43
C THR A 58 21.22 5.61 14.00
N VAL A 59 21.46 5.31 15.28
CA VAL A 59 20.74 4.27 16.00
C VAL A 59 19.33 4.82 16.22
N ILE A 60 18.43 4.52 15.28
CA ILE A 60 17.01 4.84 15.43
C ILE A 60 16.43 3.80 16.38
N GLU A 61 16.17 4.19 17.63
CA GLU A 61 15.34 3.41 18.54
C GLU A 61 13.91 3.37 17.99
N ASP A 62 13.62 2.35 17.17
CA ASP A 62 12.35 2.26 16.50
C ASP A 62 11.27 1.81 17.52
N ARG A 63 10.35 2.73 17.87
CA ARG A 63 9.17 2.40 18.70
C ARG A 63 8.20 1.54 17.88
N MET A 64 8.56 0.28 17.72
CA MET A 64 7.80 -0.69 16.95
C MET A 64 6.62 -1.24 17.75
N THR A 65 5.47 -1.32 17.08
CA THR A 65 4.29 -2.02 17.58
C THR A 65 3.92 -3.16 16.63
N ALA A 66 3.06 -4.09 17.05
CA ALA A 66 2.57 -5.16 16.17
C ALA A 66 1.92 -4.65 14.87
N PHE A 67 1.48 -3.39 14.83
CA PHE A 67 0.87 -2.76 13.66
C PHE A 67 1.89 -2.10 12.70
N SER A 68 3.14 -1.90 13.13
CA SER A 68 4.18 -1.22 12.32
C SER A 68 4.50 -1.96 11.01
N TYR A 69 4.37 -3.29 10.99
CA TYR A 69 4.52 -4.11 9.78
C TYR A 69 3.20 -4.39 9.05
N GLY A 70 2.11 -3.77 9.49
CA GLY A 70 0.81 -3.89 8.86
C GLY A 70 0.79 -3.25 7.47
N ARG A 71 -0.09 -3.73 6.59
CA ARG A 71 -0.35 -3.13 5.27
C ARG A 71 -1.21 -1.87 5.36
N ALA A 72 -0.97 -1.04 6.37
CA ALA A 72 -1.75 0.15 6.62
C ALA A 72 -1.37 1.23 5.61
N THR A 73 -2.19 1.40 4.57
CA THR A 73 -2.09 2.56 3.70
C THR A 73 -2.51 3.80 4.46
N SER A 74 -1.76 4.90 4.32
CA SER A 74 -2.14 6.20 4.89
C SER A 74 -3.61 6.50 4.58
N LYS A 75 -4.38 6.88 5.60
CA LYS A 75 -5.78 7.28 5.43
C LYS A 75 -5.77 8.66 4.78
N GLY A 76 -5.88 8.71 3.45
CA GLY A 76 -6.05 9.96 2.73
C GLY A 76 -7.26 10.71 3.30
N ARG A 77 -7.00 11.84 3.97
CA ARG A 77 -8.05 12.68 4.56
C ARG A 77 -8.87 13.29 3.42
N TRP A 78 -10.20 13.31 3.59
CA TRP A 78 -11.13 13.91 2.66
C TRP A 78 -11.37 15.38 3.05
N SER A 79 -11.04 16.31 2.17
CA SER A 79 -11.41 17.71 2.32
C SER A 79 -12.90 17.92 2.00
N LYS A 80 -13.43 19.10 2.36
CA LYS A 80 -14.82 19.46 2.02
C LYS A 80 -15.00 19.56 0.51
N GLU A 81 -14.04 20.17 -0.18
CA GLU A 81 -14.02 20.32 -1.64
C GLU A 81 -13.92 18.98 -2.36
N GLU A 82 -13.02 18.10 -1.90
CA GLU A 82 -12.91 16.71 -2.40
C GLU A 82 -14.24 15.96 -2.21
N THR A 83 -14.95 16.21 -1.10
CA THR A 83 -16.25 15.57 -0.84
C THR A 83 -17.35 16.10 -1.77
N ILE A 84 -17.32 17.38 -2.15
CA ILE A 84 -18.25 17.95 -3.15
C ILE A 84 -18.01 17.30 -4.52
N LEU A 85 -16.74 17.23 -4.94
CA LEU A 85 -16.36 16.53 -6.18
C LEU A 85 -16.76 15.06 -6.16
N TYR A 86 -16.67 14.41 -5.00
CA TYR A 86 -17.09 13.02 -4.83
C TYR A 86 -18.58 12.82 -5.13
N TYR A 87 -19.45 13.71 -4.65
CA TYR A 87 -20.88 13.66 -4.96
C TYR A 87 -21.17 13.97 -6.45
N LYS A 88 -20.45 14.92 -7.06
CA LYS A 88 -20.54 15.16 -8.51
C LYS A 88 -20.12 13.92 -9.32
N GLY A 89 -19.00 13.31 -8.95
CA GLY A 89 -18.49 12.09 -9.57
C GLY A 89 -19.45 10.91 -9.42
N LEU A 90 -20.09 10.75 -8.25
CA LEU A 90 -21.15 9.75 -8.02
C LEU A 90 -22.33 9.95 -8.97
N SER A 91 -22.75 11.19 -9.21
CA SER A 91 -23.81 11.48 -10.17
C SER A 91 -23.41 11.16 -11.61
N LEU A 92 -22.14 11.30 -11.98
CA LEU A 92 -21.67 10.99 -13.34
C LEU A 92 -21.42 9.49 -13.55
N CYS A 93 -20.76 8.83 -12.60
CA CYS A 93 -20.24 7.46 -12.73
C CYS A 93 -21.13 6.40 -12.08
N GLY A 94 -22.03 6.81 -11.18
CA GLY A 94 -22.75 5.89 -10.30
C GLY A 94 -21.82 5.22 -9.28
N THR A 95 -22.05 3.94 -9.01
CA THR A 95 -21.27 3.15 -8.03
C THR A 95 -20.01 2.49 -8.61
N ASP A 96 -19.58 2.89 -9.81
CA ASP A 96 -18.31 2.40 -10.37
C ASP A 96 -17.12 3.13 -9.73
N PHE A 97 -16.59 2.52 -8.67
CA PHE A 97 -15.44 3.04 -7.95
C PHE A 97 -14.13 3.02 -8.75
N THR A 98 -14.03 2.20 -9.80
CA THR A 98 -12.84 2.20 -10.67
C THR A 98 -12.82 3.42 -11.58
N LEU A 99 -14.00 3.90 -11.96
CA LEU A 99 -14.14 5.10 -12.76
C LEU A 99 -13.90 6.37 -11.93
N LEU A 100 -14.43 6.37 -10.70
CA LEU A 100 -14.14 7.43 -9.72
C LEU A 100 -12.64 7.54 -9.38
N GLU A 101 -11.91 6.42 -9.33
CA GLU A 101 -10.45 6.41 -9.12
C GLU A 101 -9.70 7.21 -10.18
N LYS A 102 -10.20 7.30 -11.41
CA LYS A 102 -9.59 8.12 -12.47
C LYS A 102 -9.70 9.62 -12.20
N ILE A 103 -10.74 10.05 -11.47
CA ILE A 103 -10.89 11.44 -11.03
C ILE A 103 -9.94 11.71 -9.86
N PHE A 104 -9.95 10.83 -8.85
CA PHE A 104 -9.19 10.98 -7.62
C PHE A 104 -7.84 10.25 -7.71
N THR A 105 -6.87 10.81 -8.42
CA THR A 105 -5.59 10.14 -8.71
C THR A 105 -4.79 9.71 -7.48
N ASP A 106 -4.94 10.41 -6.35
CA ASP A 106 -4.24 10.09 -5.09
C ASP A 106 -5.02 9.12 -4.19
N LYS A 107 -6.24 8.73 -4.60
CA LYS A 107 -7.13 7.89 -3.81
C LYS A 107 -7.35 6.58 -4.55
N THR A 108 -6.96 5.49 -3.91
CA THR A 108 -7.21 4.14 -4.41
C THR A 108 -8.71 3.82 -4.44
N ARG A 109 -9.13 2.93 -5.34
CA ARG A 109 -10.50 2.37 -5.39
C ARG A 109 -11.03 1.95 -4.02
N ARG A 110 -10.18 1.32 -3.19
CA ARG A 110 -10.56 0.87 -1.84
C ARG A 110 -10.91 2.05 -0.94
N GLN A 111 -10.17 3.15 -1.01
CA GLN A 111 -10.45 4.37 -0.24
C GLN A 111 -11.75 5.03 -0.70
N ILE A 112 -12.03 5.02 -2.01
CA ILE A 112 -13.28 5.56 -2.58
C ILE A 112 -14.49 4.72 -2.17
N LYS A 113 -14.40 3.38 -2.22
CA LYS A 113 -15.45 2.50 -1.70
C LYS A 113 -15.68 2.73 -0.20
N ASN A 114 -14.61 2.85 0.58
CA ASN A 114 -14.74 3.13 2.01
C ASN A 114 -15.41 4.49 2.26
N LYS A 115 -15.11 5.51 1.44
CA LYS A 115 -15.79 6.80 1.49
C LYS A 115 -17.29 6.64 1.23
N PHE A 116 -17.68 5.86 0.21
CA PHE A 116 -19.09 5.53 -0.04
C PHE A 116 -19.78 4.92 1.19
N SER A 117 -19.21 3.86 1.77
CA SER A 117 -19.81 3.21 2.94
C SER A 117 -19.92 4.12 4.17
N ILE A 118 -19.04 5.12 4.30
CA ILE A 118 -19.12 6.10 5.38
C ILE A 118 -20.21 7.14 5.08
N GLU A 119 -20.24 7.68 3.86
CA GLU A 119 -21.22 8.70 3.46
C GLU A 119 -22.64 8.12 3.40
N GLU A 120 -22.83 6.89 2.97
CA GLU A 120 -24.12 6.20 2.97
C GLU A 120 -24.69 6.06 4.38
N LYS A 121 -23.84 5.74 5.36
CA LYS A 121 -24.24 5.65 6.77
C LYS A 121 -24.49 7.02 7.41
N LYS A 122 -23.71 8.03 7.03
CA LYS A 122 -23.72 9.35 7.69
C LYS A 122 -24.73 10.31 7.06
N TYR A 123 -24.88 10.27 5.74
CA TYR A 123 -25.68 11.17 4.93
C TYR A 123 -26.39 10.42 3.78
N PRO A 124 -27.31 9.48 4.10
CA PRO A 124 -27.99 8.66 3.09
C PRO A 124 -28.72 9.50 2.03
N GLU A 125 -29.33 10.61 2.43
CA GLU A 125 -30.04 11.52 1.51
C GLU A 125 -29.14 12.09 0.41
N ARG A 126 -27.89 12.43 0.73
CA ARG A 126 -26.95 12.99 -0.26
C ARG A 126 -26.51 11.95 -1.27
N VAL A 127 -26.28 10.73 -0.80
CA VAL A 127 -25.92 9.60 -1.66
C VAL A 127 -27.10 9.23 -2.56
N SER A 128 -28.30 9.14 -1.99
CA SER A 128 -29.54 8.87 -2.74
C SER A 128 -29.80 9.94 -3.81
N HIS A 129 -29.66 11.21 -3.46
CA HIS A 129 -29.80 12.31 -4.41
C HIS A 129 -28.76 12.21 -5.54
N ALA A 130 -27.48 11.99 -5.22
CA ALA A 130 -26.43 11.88 -6.23
C ALA A 130 -26.65 10.67 -7.17
N LEU A 131 -27.14 9.55 -6.67
CA LEU A 131 -27.45 8.37 -7.48
C LEU A 131 -28.74 8.54 -8.29
N SER A 132 -29.73 9.27 -7.77
CA SER A 132 -30.98 9.56 -8.49
C SER A 132 -30.78 10.57 -9.61
N SER A 133 -29.83 11.49 -9.45
CA SER A 133 -29.44 12.44 -10.49
C SER A 133 -28.51 11.84 -11.55
N HIS A 134 -28.35 10.52 -11.58
CA HIS A 134 -27.45 9.86 -12.52
C HIS A 134 -27.84 10.15 -13.97
N ARG A 135 -26.87 10.66 -14.74
CA ARG A 135 -27.04 11.06 -16.15
C ARG A 135 -26.25 10.12 -17.05
N ILE A 136 -26.55 10.18 -18.35
CA ILE A 136 -25.78 9.49 -19.38
C ILE A 136 -24.29 9.83 -19.20
N PHE A 137 -23.47 8.80 -19.06
CA PHE A 137 -22.04 8.96 -18.85
C PHE A 137 -21.40 9.68 -20.04
N LYS A 138 -20.72 10.79 -19.76
CA LYS A 138 -19.93 11.55 -20.72
C LYS A 138 -18.48 11.63 -20.26
N LYS A 139 -17.57 11.21 -21.14
CA LYS A 139 -16.13 11.22 -20.85
C LYS A 139 -15.60 12.64 -20.61
N GLU A 140 -16.12 13.64 -21.31
CA GLU A 140 -15.71 15.05 -21.18
C GLU A 140 -15.95 15.58 -19.76
N GLU A 141 -17.06 15.22 -19.13
CA GLU A 141 -17.39 15.61 -17.76
C GLU A 141 -16.45 14.93 -16.74
N LEU A 142 -16.04 13.69 -17.00
CA LEU A 142 -15.05 12.98 -16.18
C LEU A 142 -13.70 13.71 -16.22
N ASP A 143 -13.26 14.09 -17.41
CA ASP A 143 -11.99 14.80 -17.61
C ASP A 143 -12.04 16.21 -17.00
N ALA A 144 -13.20 16.88 -17.02
CA ALA A 144 -13.41 18.16 -16.33
C ALA A 144 -13.31 18.03 -14.81
N LEU A 145 -14.00 17.04 -14.21
CA LEU A 145 -13.92 16.77 -12.77
C LEU A 145 -12.50 16.40 -12.33
N ARG A 146 -11.75 15.68 -13.17
CA ARG A 146 -10.36 15.36 -12.91
C ARG A 146 -9.48 16.61 -12.87
N LYS A 147 -9.70 17.57 -13.76
CA LYS A 147 -9.01 18.87 -13.74
C LYS A 147 -9.35 19.67 -12.48
N GLU A 148 -10.63 19.76 -12.13
CA GLU A 148 -11.07 20.40 -10.87
C GLU A 148 -10.38 19.76 -9.65
N TYR A 149 -10.26 18.42 -9.60
CA TYR A 149 -9.57 17.73 -8.51
C TYR A 149 -8.08 18.09 -8.45
N THR A 150 -7.40 18.18 -9.58
CA THR A 150 -5.98 18.56 -9.62
C THR A 150 -5.72 20.00 -9.21
N GLU A 151 -6.69 20.90 -9.39
CA GLU A 151 -6.57 22.32 -8.99
C GLU A 151 -6.71 22.52 -7.47
N ILE A 152 -7.43 21.63 -6.78
CA ILE A 152 -7.58 21.65 -5.31
C ILE A 152 -6.32 21.13 -4.60
N LYS A 153 -5.46 20.39 -5.32
CA LYS A 153 -4.33 19.66 -4.76
C LYS A 153 -3.02 20.40 -4.92
#